data_AF-A0A3E2BJI5-F1
#
_entry.id   AF-A0A3E2BJI5-F1
#
_cell.length_a   1.000
_cell.length_b   1.000
_cell.length_c   1.000
_cell.angle_alpha   90.00
_cell.angle_beta   90.00
_cell.angle_gamma   90.00
#
_symmetry.space_group_name_H-M   'P 1'
#
loop_
_entity.id
_entity.type
_entity.pdbx_description
1 polymer ?
#
loop_
_entity_poly.entity_id
_entity_poly.type
_entity_poly.pdbx_seq_one_letter_code
_entity_poly.pdbx_strand_id
1 'polypeptide(L)' 'MADSAADKTSKNKKINRLTLAEIEARLEEIKKAEGRWQSRYARALLARKKALTGSN' A
#
# COMPACT_ATOMS: atom_id res chain seq x y z
N MET A 1 -1.90 32.93 -4.75
CA MET A 1 -1.51 31.85 -3.81
C MET A 1 -1.21 30.62 -4.65
N ALA A 2 -0.02 30.05 -4.46
CA ALA A 2 0.60 29.11 -5.40
C ALA A 2 -0.16 27.80 -5.52
N ASP A 3 -0.23 27.34 -6.77
CA ASP A 3 -0.69 26.05 -7.23
C ASP A 3 0.02 24.91 -6.47
N SER A 4 -0.74 24.02 -5.86
CA SER A 4 -0.24 22.75 -5.29
C SER A 4 -1.28 21.67 -5.56
N ALA A 5 -1.62 21.51 -6.83
CA ALA A 5 -2.50 20.46 -7.32
C ALA A 5 -1.77 19.16 -7.70
N ALA A 6 -0.46 19.05 -7.45
CA ALA A 6 0.36 17.90 -7.86
C ALA A 6 0.42 16.73 -6.84
N ASP A 7 -0.01 16.91 -5.58
CA ASP A 7 0.20 15.90 -4.52
C ASP A 7 -1.02 15.00 -4.21
N LYS A 8 -2.14 15.14 -4.94
CA LYS A 8 -3.36 14.34 -4.66
C LYS A 8 -3.49 13.09 -5.53
N THR A 9 -2.73 12.97 -6.61
CA THR A 9 -2.79 11.82 -7.53
C THR A 9 -2.07 10.57 -6.99
N SER A 10 -1.16 10.73 -6.05
CA SER A 10 -0.37 9.62 -5.48
C SER A 10 -1.10 8.82 -4.39
N LYS A 11 -2.11 9.41 -3.75
CA LYS A 11 -2.81 8.79 -2.61
C LYS A 11 -3.77 7.67 -3.03
N ASN A 12 -4.22 7.68 -4.29
CA ASN A 12 -5.14 6.69 -4.87
C ASN A 12 -4.46 5.74 -5.86
N LYS A 13 -3.16 5.42 -5.68
CA LYS A 13 -2.59 4.29 -6.43
C LYS A 13 -3.33 3.02 -6.03
N LYS A 14 -3.99 2.39 -7.01
CA LYS A 14 -4.63 1.08 -6.83
C LYS A 14 -3.58 0.11 -6.31
N ILE A 15 -3.95 -0.75 -5.36
CA ILE A 15 -3.06 -1.77 -4.77
C ILE A 15 -2.36 -2.62 -5.86
N ASN A 16 -3.07 -2.88 -6.96
CA ASN A 16 -2.53 -3.62 -8.11
C ASN A 16 -1.39 -2.90 -8.84
N ARG A 17 -1.19 -1.60 -8.63
CA ARG A 17 -0.07 -0.81 -9.18
C ARG A 17 1.04 -0.57 -8.16
N LEU A 18 0.89 -1.03 -6.92
CA LEU A 18 1.93 -0.89 -5.91
C LEU A 18 3.06 -1.89 -6.16
N THR A 19 4.28 -1.41 -5.98
CA THR A 19 5.50 -2.21 -5.94
C THR A 19 5.66 -2.92 -4.60
N LEU A 20 6.55 -3.91 -4.54
CA LEU A 20 6.84 -4.66 -3.30
C LEU A 20 7.24 -3.72 -2.15
N ALA A 21 8.11 -2.74 -2.42
CA ALA A 21 8.55 -1.74 -1.45
C ALA A 21 7.38 -0.86 -0.95
N GLU A 22 6.51 -0.38 -1.84
CA GLU A 22 5.34 0.41 -1.44
C GLU A 22 4.35 -0.43 -0.62
N ILE A 23 4.19 -1.72 -0.93
CA ILE A 23 3.32 -2.62 -0.16
C ILE A 23 3.85 -2.83 1.24
N GLU A 24 5.16 -3.01 1.40
CA GLU A 24 5.79 -3.17 2.71
C GLU A 24 5.68 -1.90 3.55
N ALA A 25 5.97 -0.73 2.97
CA ALA A 25 5.80 0.56 3.65
C ALA A 25 4.36 0.74 4.16
N ARG A 26 3.35 0.43 3.33
CA ARG A 26 1.94 0.49 3.73
C ARG A 26 1.58 -0.53 4.81
N LEU A 27 2.13 -1.75 4.77
CA LEU A 27 1.90 -2.75 5.82
C LEU A 27 2.52 -2.35 7.16
N GLU A 28 3.68 -1.67 7.13
CA GLU A 28 4.29 -1.10 8.33
C GLU A 28 3.48 0.06 8.90
N GLU A 29 2.97 0.97 8.05
CA GLU A 29 2.05 2.03 8.47
C GLU A 29 0.81 1.46 9.16
N ILE A 30 0.18 0.44 8.55
CA ILE A 30 -0.98 -0.22 9.15
C ILE A 30 -0.60 -0.92 10.45
N LYS A 31 0.56 -1.57 10.52
CA LYS A 31 1.04 -2.20 11.75
C LYS A 31 1.28 -1.18 12.86
N LYS A 32 1.79 0.01 12.53
CA LYS A 32 1.98 1.10 13.49
C LYS A 32 0.65 1.70 13.95
N ALA A 33 -0.33 1.82 13.05
CA ALA A 33 -1.62 2.42 13.35
C ALA A 33 -2.60 1.47 14.05
N GLU A 34 -2.74 0.23 13.58
CA GLU A 34 -3.71 -0.76 14.05
C GLU A 34 -3.09 -1.86 14.93
N GLY A 35 -1.76 -1.96 14.98
CA GLY A 35 -1.03 -3.01 15.71
C GLY A 35 -1.07 -4.39 15.05
N ARG A 36 -1.96 -4.63 14.08
CA ARG A 36 -2.17 -5.93 13.40
C ARG A 36 -2.56 -5.76 11.93
N TRP A 37 -2.40 -6.82 11.14
CA TRP A 37 -2.80 -6.86 9.72
C TRP A 37 -4.18 -7.48 9.51
N GLN A 38 -5.18 -7.01 10.26
CA GLN A 38 -6.52 -7.60 10.22
C GLN A 38 -7.49 -6.87 9.28
N SER A 39 -7.23 -5.60 8.98
CA SER A 39 -8.07 -4.79 8.10
C SER A 39 -8.12 -5.35 6.67
N ARG A 40 -9.25 -5.10 6.00
CA ARG A 40 -9.46 -5.51 4.60
C ARG A 40 -8.34 -5.01 3.69
N TYR A 41 -7.83 -3.80 3.96
CA TYR A 41 -6.72 -3.20 3.24
C TYR A 41 -5.40 -3.96 3.46
N ALA A 42 -5.05 -4.29 4.71
CA ALA A 42 -3.86 -5.09 5.02
C ALA A 42 -3.89 -6.47 4.33
N ARG A 43 -5.06 -7.14 4.33
CA ARG A 43 -5.23 -8.42 3.63
C ARG A 43 -5.01 -8.30 2.13
N ALA A 44 -5.51 -7.23 1.51
CA ALA A 44 -5.31 -6.98 0.08
C ALA A 44 -3.83 -6.71 -0.24
N LEU A 45 -3.12 -5.97 0.61
CA LEU A 45 -1.68 -5.74 0.49
C LEU A 45 -0.88 -7.05 0.63
N LEU A 46 -1.19 -7.89 1.62
CA LEU A 46 -0.55 -9.20 1.78
C LEU A 46 -0.80 -10.13 0.59
N ALA A 47 -2.01 -10.15 0.04
CA ALA A 47 -2.33 -10.92 -1.16
C ALA A 47 -1.52 -10.42 -2.38
N ARG A 48 -1.39 -9.10 -2.54
CA ARG A 48 -0.58 -8.51 -3.60
C ARG A 48 0.92 -8.82 -3.41
N LYS A 49 1.43 -8.73 -2.18
CA LYS A 49 2.82 -9.12 -1.84
C LYS A 49 3.07 -10.57 -2.23
N LYS A 50 2.19 -11.49 -1.83
CA LYS A 50 2.28 -12.92 -2.19
C LYS A 50 2.27 -13.15 -3.70
N ALA A 51 1.44 -12.44 -4.46
CA ALA A 51 1.42 -12.54 -5.91
C ALA A 51 2.73 -12.07 -6.56
N LEU A 52 3.36 -11.01 -6.01
CA LEU A 52 4.64 -10.50 -6.51
C LEU A 52 5.83 -11.37 -6.10
N THR A 53 5.77 -12.06 -4.96
CA THR A 53 6.85 -12.94 -4.47
C THR A 53 6.70 -14.39 -4.92
N GLY A 54 5.48 -14.83 -5.22
CA GLY A 54 5.14 -16.21 -5.62
C GLY A 54 5.06 -16.41 -7.15
N SER A 55 5.31 -15.37 -7.95
CA SER A 55 5.63 -15.52 -9.37
C SER A 55 7.12 -15.80 -9.53
N ASN A 56 7.53 -17.02 -9.19
CA ASN A 56 8.73 -17.65 -9.72
C ASN A 56 8.60 -19.17 -9.66
#